data_AF-A0A4P8IWQ2-F1
#
_entry.id   AF-A0A4P8IWQ2-F1
#
_cell.length_a   1.000
_cell.length_b   1.000
_cell.length_c   1.000
_cell.angle_alpha   90.00
_cell.angle_beta   90.00
_cell.angle_gamma   90.00
#
_symmetry.space_group_name_H-M   'P 1'
#
loop_
_entity.id
_entity.type
_entity.pdbx_description
1 polymer ?
#
loop_
_entity_poly.entity_id
_entity_poly.type
_entity_poly.pdbx_seq_one_letter_code
_entity_poly.pdbx_strand_id
1 'polypeptide(L)'
;MTAIVAILPELIRLHEVVHRCAYPPDDLDDAVYQRRLDDVSDQAIKLSIASHSRRPLMPIGMARKLDALNSRLAMIATSSGHEPAALAGAGSDPDLPAWPVGGRLLVTRAHLIALEQEVRALVGEIAESGPFVGMSSVCHGRQNSNE
;
A
#
# COMPACT_ATOMS: atom_id res chain seq x y z
N MET A 1 -11.68 -9.43 17.75
CA MET A 1 -10.46 -8.98 17.04
C MET A 1 -10.90 -8.41 15.70
N THR A 2 -10.63 -7.13 15.46
CA THR A 2 -11.12 -6.39 14.28
C THR A 2 -10.49 -6.97 13.01
N ALA A 3 -11.31 -7.24 11.99
CA ALA A 3 -10.87 -7.80 10.70
C ALA A 3 -9.78 -6.96 10.01
N ILE A 4 -9.71 -5.68 10.36
CA ILE A 4 -8.64 -4.72 10.01
C ILE A 4 -7.26 -5.14 10.53
N VAL A 5 -7.15 -5.58 11.79
CA VAL A 5 -5.85 -5.95 12.40
C VAL A 5 -5.29 -7.20 11.73
N ALA A 6 -6.16 -8.05 11.18
CA ALA A 6 -5.77 -9.25 10.44
C ALA A 6 -5.21 -8.97 9.03
N ILE A 7 -5.21 -7.72 8.56
CA ILE A 7 -4.67 -7.29 7.26
C ILE A 7 -3.39 -6.45 7.44
N LEU A 8 -3.14 -5.99 8.66
CA LEU A 8 -1.97 -5.19 8.98
C LEU A 8 -0.63 -5.86 8.58
N PRO A 9 -0.43 -7.18 8.77
CA PRO A 9 0.81 -7.84 8.32
C PRO A 9 1.01 -7.73 6.81
N GLU A 10 -0.06 -7.89 6.03
CA GLU A 10 -0.04 -7.79 4.56
C GLU A 10 0.25 -6.36 4.10
N LEU A 11 -0.29 -5.36 4.79
CA LEU A 11 -0.02 -3.94 4.53
C LEU A 11 1.41 -3.54 4.88
N ILE A 12 1.95 -4.02 6.00
CA ILE A 12 3.35 -3.78 6.39
C ILE A 12 4.29 -4.38 5.34
N ARG A 13 4.04 -5.62 4.92
CA ARG A 13 4.84 -6.26 3.86
C ARG A 13 4.75 -5.51 2.53
N LEU A 14 3.54 -5.04 2.16
CA LEU A 14 3.38 -4.21 0.96
C LEU A 14 4.20 -2.92 1.07
N HIS A 15 4.11 -2.22 2.21
CA HIS A 15 4.88 -1.02 2.47
C HIS A 15 6.38 -1.27 2.31
N GLU A 16 6.93 -2.34 2.90
CA GLU A 16 8.35 -2.68 2.80
C GLU A 16 8.82 -2.94 1.37
N VAL A 17 8.00 -3.61 0.55
CA VAL A 17 8.35 -3.92 -0.83
C VAL A 17 8.27 -2.66 -1.70
N VAL A 18 7.19 -1.88 -1.55
CA VAL A 18 7.03 -0.60 -2.27
C VAL A 18 8.12 0.39 -1.87
N HIS A 19 8.46 0.49 -0.58
CA HIS A 19 9.54 1.34 -0.08
C HIS A 19 10.89 0.98 -0.71
N ARG A 20 11.23 -0.31 -0.77
CA ARG A 20 12.46 -0.78 -1.43
C ARG A 20 12.47 -0.48 -2.93
N CYS A 21 11.32 -0.45 -3.57
CA CYS A 21 11.19 -0.09 -4.98
C CYS A 21 11.30 1.43 -5.20
N ALA A 22 10.69 2.23 -4.31
CA ALA A 22 10.68 3.70 -4.37
C ALA A 22 12.02 4.35 -3.95
N TYR A 23 12.74 3.72 -3.02
CA TYR A 23 13.99 4.21 -2.44
C TYR A 23 15.08 3.15 -2.51
N PRO A 24 15.59 2.83 -3.71
CA PRO A 24 16.67 1.87 -3.84
C PRO A 24 17.97 2.42 -3.20
N PRO A 25 18.74 1.56 -2.52
CA PRO A 25 20.01 1.96 -1.92
C PRO A 25 21.12 2.22 -2.96
N ASP A 26 21.01 1.61 -4.14
CA ASP A 26 21.97 1.68 -5.24
C ASP A 26 21.24 1.93 -6.57
N ASP A 27 21.98 2.27 -7.63
CA ASP A 27 21.42 2.33 -8.99
C ASP A 27 20.87 0.95 -9.38
N LEU A 28 19.56 0.92 -9.61
CA LEU A 28 18.86 -0.29 -10.03
C LEU A 28 19.01 -0.49 -11.53
N ASP A 29 19.53 -1.65 -11.93
CA ASP A 29 19.38 -2.09 -13.31
C ASP A 29 17.90 -2.44 -13.60
N ASP A 30 17.54 -2.44 -14.89
CA ASP A 30 16.17 -2.67 -15.35
C ASP A 30 15.63 -4.05 -14.92
N ALA A 31 16.49 -5.06 -14.79
CA ALA A 31 16.08 -6.42 -14.43
C ALA A 31 15.73 -6.53 -12.94
N VAL A 32 16.51 -5.89 -12.07
CA VAL A 32 16.24 -5.80 -10.63
C VAL A 32 15.05 -4.89 -10.38
N TYR A 33 14.90 -3.79 -11.14
CA TYR A 33 13.71 -2.95 -11.05
C TYR A 33 12.44 -3.72 -11.41
N GLN A 34 12.46 -4.45 -12.52
CA GLN A 34 11.32 -5.29 -12.94
C GLN A 34 10.99 -6.35 -11.89
N ARG A 35 11.99 -7.05 -11.35
CA ARG A 35 11.78 -8.06 -10.29
C ARG A 35 11.14 -7.46 -9.04
N ARG A 36 11.52 -6.24 -8.66
CA ARG A 36 10.92 -5.54 -7.52
C ARG A 36 9.47 -5.14 -7.81
N LEU A 37 9.13 -4.76 -9.05
CA LEU A 37 7.74 -4.52 -9.46
C LEU A 37 6.90 -5.80 -9.41
N ASP A 38 7.48 -6.94 -9.79
CA ASP A 38 6.82 -8.25 -9.66
C ASP A 38 6.54 -8.57 -8.18
N ASP A 39 7.51 -8.32 -7.28
CA ASP A 39 7.31 -8.48 -5.83
C ASP A 39 6.18 -7.57 -5.29
N VAL A 40 6.11 -6.31 -5.75
CA VAL A 40 5.01 -5.38 -5.40
C VAL A 40 3.67 -5.96 -5.87
N SER A 41 3.63 -6.49 -7.08
CA SER A 41 2.42 -7.06 -7.69
C SER A 41 1.95 -8.31 -6.97
N ASP A 42 2.85 -9.22 -6.62
CA ASP A 42 2.56 -10.41 -5.81
C ASP A 42 1.99 -10.02 -4.44
N GLN A 43 2.57 -9.01 -3.80
CA GLN A 43 2.12 -8.56 -2.50
C GLN A 43 0.76 -7.84 -2.58
N ALA A 44 0.51 -7.12 -3.68
CA ALA A 44 -0.80 -6.55 -3.97
C ALA A 44 -1.90 -7.60 -4.13
N ILE A 45 -1.62 -8.69 -4.85
CA ILE A 45 -2.57 -9.79 -5.02
C ILE A 45 -2.92 -10.40 -3.66
N LYS A 46 -1.92 -10.64 -2.80
CA LYS A 46 -2.14 -11.16 -1.44
C LYS A 46 -2.98 -10.21 -0.60
N LEU A 47 -2.71 -8.90 -0.65
CA LEU A 47 -3.49 -7.89 0.05
C LEU A 47 -4.94 -7.86 -0.45
N SER A 48 -5.15 -7.91 -1.76
CA SER A 48 -6.48 -7.91 -2.38
C SER A 48 -7.30 -9.13 -1.94
N ILE A 49 -6.72 -10.33 -1.96
CA ILE A 49 -7.38 -11.55 -1.46
C ILE A 49 -7.70 -11.41 0.05
N ALA A 50 -6.74 -10.90 0.83
CA ALA A 50 -6.89 -10.70 2.26
C ALA A 50 -7.96 -9.66 2.61
N SER A 51 -8.11 -8.60 1.81
CA SER A 51 -9.12 -7.57 2.01
C SER A 51 -10.50 -8.05 1.56
N HIS A 52 -10.60 -8.74 0.42
CA HIS A 52 -11.88 -9.22 -0.11
C HIS A 52 -12.56 -10.22 0.83
N SER A 53 -11.78 -11.17 1.37
CA SER A 53 -12.28 -12.16 2.33
C SER A 53 -12.78 -11.56 3.66
N ARG A 54 -12.38 -10.33 3.97
CA ARG A 54 -12.66 -9.66 5.25
C ARG A 54 -13.51 -8.39 5.10
N ARG A 55 -13.83 -7.99 3.87
CA ARG A 55 -14.61 -6.78 3.53
C ARG A 55 -15.93 -6.65 4.31
N PRO A 56 -16.73 -7.71 4.51
CA PRO A 56 -17.99 -7.60 5.25
C PRO A 56 -17.83 -7.21 6.73
N LEU A 57 -16.62 -7.38 7.27
CA LEU A 57 -16.29 -7.17 8.68
C LEU A 57 -15.52 -5.86 8.91
N MET A 58 -15.32 -5.05 7.87
CA MET A 58 -14.62 -3.77 7.96
C MET A 58 -15.60 -2.59 8.04
N PRO A 59 -15.24 -1.53 8.78
CA PRO A 59 -15.86 -0.22 8.64
C PRO A 59 -15.88 0.22 7.17
N ILE A 60 -17.00 0.78 6.71
CA ILE A 60 -17.21 1.21 5.31
C ILE A 60 -16.10 2.16 4.84
N GLY A 61 -15.66 3.10 5.70
CA GLY A 61 -14.57 4.02 5.37
C GLY A 61 -13.24 3.30 5.09
N MET A 62 -12.91 2.28 5.88
CA MET A 62 -11.68 1.50 5.69
C MET A 62 -11.77 0.59 4.47
N ALA A 63 -12.94 -0.03 4.24
CA ALA A 63 -13.18 -0.84 3.05
C ALA A 63 -12.99 -0.02 1.76
N ARG A 64 -13.48 1.22 1.73
CA ARG A 64 -13.27 2.13 0.58
C ARG A 64 -11.81 2.49 0.36
N LYS A 65 -11.05 2.79 1.43
CA LYS A 65 -9.61 3.08 1.33
C LYS A 65 -8.82 1.87 0.80
N LEU A 66 -9.15 0.66 1.27
CA LEU A 66 -8.54 -0.58 0.78
C LEU A 66 -8.93 -0.89 -0.67
N ASP A 67 -10.19 -0.64 -1.06
CA ASP A 67 -10.64 -0.82 -2.45
C ASP A 67 -9.89 0.16 -3.39
N ALA A 68 -9.75 1.43 -3.00
CA ALA A 68 -8.96 2.42 -3.74
C ALA A 68 -7.48 2.03 -3.87
N LEU A 69 -6.87 1.54 -2.78
CA LEU A 69 -5.50 1.04 -2.78
C LEU A 69 -5.35 -0.17 -3.72
N ASN A 70 -6.29 -1.13 -3.66
CA ASN A 70 -6.29 -2.30 -4.54
C ASN A 70 -6.43 -1.93 -6.01
N SER A 71 -7.28 -0.96 -6.36
CA SER A 71 -7.40 -0.46 -7.74
C SER A 71 -6.08 0.13 -8.24
N ARG A 72 -5.35 0.86 -7.39
CA ARG A 72 -4.04 1.43 -7.75
C ARG A 72 -2.96 0.38 -7.91
N LEU A 73 -2.93 -0.59 -7.01
CA LEU A 73 -2.01 -1.72 -7.10
C LEU A 73 -2.29 -2.59 -8.34
N ALA A 74 -3.56 -2.73 -8.73
CA ALA A 74 -3.94 -3.45 -9.93
C ALA A 74 -3.29 -2.85 -11.18
N MET A 75 -3.22 -1.52 -11.28
CA MET A 75 -2.56 -0.83 -12.41
C MET A 75 -1.05 -1.10 -12.46
N ILE A 76 -0.39 -1.24 -11.29
CA ILE A 76 1.03 -1.62 -11.22
C ILE A 76 1.22 -3.08 -11.66
N ALA A 77 0.33 -3.98 -11.24
CA ALA A 77 0.36 -5.36 -11.69
C ALA A 77 0.20 -5.45 -13.23
N THR A 78 -0.77 -4.74 -13.81
CA THR A 78 -1.01 -4.79 -15.28
C THR A 78 0.19 -4.25 -16.07
N SER A 79 0.88 -3.25 -15.55
CA SER A 79 2.07 -2.68 -16.19
C SER A 79 3.31 -3.57 -16.06
N SER A 80 3.40 -4.39 -15.02
CA SER A 80 4.44 -5.44 -14.88
C SER A 80 4.20 -6.68 -15.75
N GLY A 81 3.06 -6.76 -16.44
CA GLY A 81 2.66 -7.94 -17.22
C GLY A 81 1.92 -9.02 -16.41
N HIS A 82 1.65 -8.75 -15.13
CA HIS A 82 0.72 -9.53 -14.32
C HIS A 82 -0.71 -9.02 -14.57
N GLU A 83 -1.56 -9.83 -15.21
CA GLU A 83 -3.02 -9.61 -15.23
C GLU A 83 -3.63 -10.33 -14.02
N PRO A 84 -3.88 -9.65 -12.88
CA PRO A 84 -4.61 -10.26 -11.79
C PRO A 84 -6.09 -10.37 -12.18
N ALA A 85 -6.51 -11.56 -12.62
CA ALA A 85 -7.91 -11.90 -12.86
C ALA A 85 -8.84 -11.58 -11.67
N ALA A 86 -8.28 -11.46 -10.45
CA ALA A 86 -8.97 -11.07 -9.23
C ALA A 86 -9.28 -9.57 -9.09
N LEU A 87 -8.68 -8.69 -9.90
CA LEU A 87 -8.80 -7.22 -9.77
C LEU A 87 -9.64 -6.55 -10.88
N ALA A 88 -10.08 -7.31 -11.89
CA ALA A 88 -10.88 -6.81 -13.01
C ALA A 88 -12.30 -6.33 -12.64
N GLY A 89 -12.67 -6.36 -11.36
CA GLY A 89 -14.00 -5.98 -10.85
C GLY A 89 -14.09 -4.66 -10.09
N ALA A 90 -12.97 -3.94 -9.88
CA ALA A 90 -12.99 -2.69 -9.12
C ALA A 90 -13.35 -1.52 -10.04
N GLY A 91 -14.61 -1.09 -9.96
CA GLY A 91 -15.17 0.01 -10.76
C GLY A 91 -14.41 1.33 -10.60
N SER A 92 -14.38 2.07 -11.71
CA SER A 92 -13.84 3.42 -11.83
C SER A 92 -14.42 4.36 -10.77
N ASP A 93 -13.62 4.71 -9.77
CA ASP A 93 -13.93 5.78 -8.83
C ASP A 93 -13.39 7.11 -9.42
N PRO A 94 -14.27 8.09 -9.74
CA PRO A 94 -13.87 9.33 -10.40
C PRO A 94 -13.14 10.33 -9.46
N ASP A 95 -13.02 10.02 -8.17
CA ASP A 95 -12.37 10.88 -7.17
C ASP A 95 -10.87 10.54 -6.96
N LEU A 96 -10.36 9.51 -7.65
CA LEU A 96 -8.95 9.15 -7.60
C LEU A 96 -8.14 10.07 -8.53
N PRO A 97 -6.96 10.57 -8.10
CA PRO A 97 -6.10 11.37 -8.97
C PRO A 97 -5.83 10.58 -10.25
N ALA A 98 -5.96 11.26 -11.39
CA ALA A 98 -5.88 10.68 -12.72
C ALA A 98 -4.54 9.98 -12.95
N TRP A 99 -4.48 8.69 -12.61
CA TRP A 99 -3.47 7.79 -13.12
C TRP A 99 -3.84 7.46 -14.57
N PRO A 100 -2.88 7.37 -15.50
CA PRO A 100 -3.19 7.12 -16.89
C PRO A 100 -3.93 5.78 -17.06
N VAL A 101 -5.22 5.82 -17.40
CA VAL A 101 -6.00 4.61 -17.70
C VAL A 101 -5.86 4.36 -19.20
N GLY A 102 -5.05 3.35 -19.56
CA GLY A 102 -4.92 2.89 -20.95
C GLY A 102 -3.56 3.20 -21.57
N GLY A 103 -2.73 2.17 -21.68
CA GLY A 103 -1.36 2.22 -22.19
C GLY A 103 -0.42 1.49 -21.22
N ARG A 104 0.68 0.91 -21.71
CA ARG A 104 1.76 0.40 -20.84
C ARG A 104 2.19 1.54 -19.91
N LEU A 105 1.66 1.56 -18.69
CA LEU A 105 2.08 2.52 -17.69
C LEU A 105 3.55 2.20 -17.41
N LEU A 106 4.46 3.09 -17.78
CA LEU A 106 5.78 3.05 -17.19
C LEU A 106 5.57 3.43 -15.71
N VAL A 107 5.58 2.44 -14.82
CA VAL A 107 5.53 2.68 -13.38
C VAL A 107 6.77 3.49 -13.04
N THR A 108 6.57 4.79 -12.87
CA THR A 108 7.66 5.69 -12.49
C THR A 108 7.88 5.64 -10.99
N ARG A 109 9.08 6.04 -10.57
CA ARG A 109 9.42 6.22 -9.15
C ARG A 109 8.42 7.12 -8.40
N ALA A 110 7.86 8.14 -9.06
CA ALA A 110 6.86 9.02 -8.45
C ALA A 110 5.57 8.27 -8.08
N HIS A 111 5.12 7.33 -8.94
CA HIS A 111 3.97 6.47 -8.65
C HIS A 111 4.24 5.57 -7.44
N LEU A 112 5.45 5.01 -7.34
CA LEU A 112 5.86 4.17 -6.21
C LEU A 112 5.93 4.96 -4.90
N ILE A 113 6.43 6.20 -4.93
CA ILE A 113 6.46 7.08 -3.75
C ILE A 113 5.04 7.44 -3.31
N ALA A 114 4.15 7.82 -4.24
CA ALA A 114 2.76 8.12 -3.92
C ALA A 114 2.05 6.91 -3.29
N LEU A 115 2.26 5.72 -3.86
CA LEU A 115 1.73 4.48 -3.31
C LEU A 115 2.30 4.19 -1.92
N GLU A 116 3.60 4.37 -1.72
CA GLU A 116 4.25 4.14 -0.42
C GLU A 116 3.64 5.01 0.68
N GLN A 117 3.43 6.30 0.39
CA GLN A 117 2.82 7.24 1.31
C GLN A 117 1.38 6.85 1.67
N GLU A 118 0.60 6.35 0.70
CA GLU A 118 -0.76 5.88 0.94
C GLU A 118 -0.80 4.62 1.79
N VAL A 119 0.05 3.63 1.49
CA VAL A 119 0.15 2.41 2.30
C VAL A 119 0.62 2.78 3.71
N ARG A 120 1.58 3.70 3.86
CA ARG A 120 2.05 4.19 5.16
C ARG A 120 0.94 4.87 5.95
N ALA A 121 0.17 5.76 5.31
CA ALA A 121 -0.96 6.43 5.95
C ALA A 121 -2.02 5.43 6.43
N LEU A 122 -2.32 4.42 5.60
CA LEU A 122 -3.28 3.37 5.93
C LEU A 122 -2.79 2.48 7.09
N VAL A 123 -1.50 2.12 7.11
CA VAL A 123 -0.87 1.41 8.23
C VAL A 123 -0.97 2.24 9.51
N GLY A 124 -0.70 3.55 9.44
CA GLY A 124 -0.83 4.49 10.55
C GLY A 124 -2.26 4.56 11.10
N GLU A 125 -3.25 4.78 10.23
CA GLU A 125 -4.66 4.81 10.64
C GLU A 125 -5.14 3.50 11.27
N ILE A 126 -4.68 2.35 10.75
CA ILE A 126 -5.03 1.03 11.29
C ILE A 126 -4.37 0.81 12.65
N ALA A 127 -3.11 1.21 12.81
CA ALA A 127 -2.41 1.14 14.08
C ALA A 127 -3.08 2.05 15.13
N GLU A 128 -3.54 3.23 14.72
CA GLU A 128 -4.27 4.19 15.56
C GLU A 128 -5.71 3.74 15.89
N SER A 129 -6.33 2.96 15.00
CA SER A 129 -7.68 2.42 15.20
C SER A 129 -7.69 1.07 15.94
N GLY A 130 -6.53 0.43 16.10
CA GLY A 130 -6.39 -0.81 16.85
C GLY A 130 -6.26 -0.56 18.36
N PRO A 131 -6.43 -1.59 19.21
CA PRO A 131 -6.17 -1.49 20.66
C PRO A 131 -4.69 -1.21 21.01
N PHE A 132 -3.84 -0.91 20.02
CA PHE A 132 -2.41 -0.62 20.17
C PHE A 132 -2.11 0.84 20.54
N VAL A 133 -3.12 1.72 20.56
CA VAL A 133 -2.98 3.10 21.03
C VAL A 133 -3.02 3.14 22.56
N GLY A 134 -1.93 2.68 23.15
CA GLY A 134 -1.62 2.85 24.56
C GLY A 134 -0.14 3.08 24.86
N MET A 135 0.77 3.00 23.88
CA MET A 135 2.23 2.99 24.18
C MET A 135 3.11 3.95 23.38
N SER A 136 2.57 4.82 22.52
CA SER A 136 3.40 5.83 21.81
C SER A 136 3.07 7.25 22.26
N SER A 137 3.22 7.52 23.56
CA SER A 137 3.37 8.89 24.08
C SER A 137 4.40 8.92 25.21
N VAL A 138 5.62 8.49 24.92
CA VAL A 138 6.80 8.83 25.74
C VAL A 138 8.01 8.92 24.81
N CYS A 139 8.20 10.06 24.15
CA CYS A 139 9.47 10.56 23.62
C CYS A 139 9.32 12.03 23.17
N HIS A 140 8.68 12.87 24.00
CA HIS A 140 8.82 14.33 23.91
C HIS A 140 9.18 14.83 25.30
N GLY A 141 10.47 15.07 25.52
CA GLY A 141 10.94 15.58 26.80
C GLY A 141 12.39 15.25 27.11
N ARG A 142 13.33 15.88 26.40
CA ARG A 142 14.61 16.23 27.03
C ARG A 142 14.91 17.68 26.69
N GLN A 143 14.36 18.55 27.52
CA GLN A 143 14.79 19.94 27.62
C GLN A 143 16.27 19.91 28.00
N ASN A 144 17.14 20.37 27.10
CA ASN A 144 18.48 20.77 27.48
C ASN A 144 18.34 22.07 28.27
N SER A 145 18.36 21.95 29.60
CA SER A 145 18.97 22.97 30.43
C SER A 145 20.45 22.99 30.08
N ASN A 146 20.96 24.11 29.62
CA ASN A 146 22.36 24.43 29.87
C ASN A 146 22.43 25.89 30.32
N GLU A 147 23.06 26.01 31.48
CA GLU A 147 23.43 27.20 32.23
C GLU A 147 24.14 28.28 31.40
#